data_AF-A0A6H1ZSN0-F1
#
_entry.id   AF-A0A6H1ZSN0-F1
#
_cell.length_a   1.000
_cell.length_b   1.000
_cell.length_c   1.000
_cell.angle_alpha   90.00
_cell.angle_beta   90.00
_cell.angle_gamma   90.00
#
_symmetry.space_group_name_H-M   'P 1'
#
loop_
_entity.id
_entity.type
_entity.pdbx_description
1 polymer ?
#
loop_
_entity_poly.entity_id
_entity_poly.type
_entity_poly.pdbx_seq_one_letter_code
_entity_poly.pdbx_strand_id
1 'polypeptide(L)' 'MEKDYLGDGVYAEYDGWGIWLKANDHACPTDEIYLEPSVMEALDRFRKRCGM' A
#
# COMPACT_ATOMS: atom_id res chain seq x y z
N MET A 1 -5.53 6.65 -9.97
CA MET A 1 -5.09 5.84 -11.14
C MET A 1 -5.90 4.54 -11.14
N GLU A 2 -5.73 3.64 -12.11
CA GLU A 2 -6.30 2.29 -11.99
C GLU A 2 -5.69 1.57 -10.76
N LYS A 3 -6.47 0.71 -10.11
CA LYS A 3 -6.04 -0.01 -8.89
C LYS A 3 -5.18 -1.20 -9.29
N ASP A 4 -3.98 -1.30 -8.72
CA ASP A 4 -3.06 -2.41 -8.97
C ASP A 4 -3.22 -3.49 -7.90
N TYR A 5 -3.52 -4.73 -8.32
CA TYR A 5 -3.56 -5.88 -7.42
C TYR A 5 -2.15 -6.39 -7.11
N LEU A 6 -1.76 -6.40 -5.84
CA LEU A 6 -0.42 -6.80 -5.38
C LEU A 6 -0.32 -8.26 -4.92
N GLY A 7 -1.45 -8.98 -4.85
CA GLY A 7 -1.54 -10.30 -4.23
C GLY A 7 -2.12 -10.25 -2.81
N ASP A 8 -2.46 -11.42 -2.25
CA ASP A 8 -2.94 -11.56 -0.86
C ASP A 8 -4.14 -10.65 -0.48
N GLY A 9 -4.99 -10.35 -1.46
CA GLY A 9 -6.14 -9.45 -1.24
C GLY A 9 -5.78 -7.97 -1.07
N VAL A 10 -4.53 -7.58 -1.39
CA VAL A 10 -4.04 -6.20 -1.31
C VAL A 10 -4.12 -5.51 -2.67
N TYR A 11 -4.65 -4.29 -2.67
CA TYR A 11 -4.76 -3.43 -3.83
C TYR A 11 -4.10 -2.08 -3.54
N ALA A 12 -3.39 -1.53 -4.51
CA ALA A 12 -2.70 -0.26 -4.41
C ALA A 12 -3.24 0.78 -5.38
N GLU A 13 -3.32 2.04 -4.95
CA GLU A 13 -3.67 3.17 -5.81
C GLU A 13 -2.77 4.36 -5.49
N TYR A 14 -2.08 4.90 -6.51
CA TYR A 14 -1.34 6.16 -6.39
C TYR A 14 -2.23 7.34 -6.74
N ASP A 15 -2.30 8.33 -5.84
CA ASP A 15 -3.14 9.52 -5.98
C ASP A 15 -2.38 10.78 -6.43
N GLY A 16 -1.08 10.66 -6.69
CA GLY A 16 -0.21 11.79 -7.04
C GLY A 16 0.63 12.32 -5.87
N TRP A 17 0.38 11.85 -4.64
CA TRP A 17 1.21 12.17 -3.48
C TRP A 17 1.65 10.91 -2.73
N GLY A 18 0.72 10.01 -2.43
CA GLY A 18 0.97 8.78 -1.67
C GLY A 18 0.25 7.57 -2.26
N ILE A 19 0.40 6.43 -1.58
CA ILE A 19 -0.20 5.16 -2.02
C ILE A 19 -1.28 4.74 -1.03
N TRP A 20 -2.50 4.56 -1.53
CA TRP A 20 -3.56 3.88 -0.80
C TRP A 20 -3.41 2.38 -0.94
N LEU A 21 -3.23 1.67 0.17
CA LEU A 21 -3.41 0.23 0.25
C LEU A 21 -4.80 -0.09 0.76
N LYS A 22 -5.50 -0.97 0.05
CA LYS A 22 -6.84 -1.45 0.38
C LYS A 22 -6.78 -2.97 0.50
N ALA A 23 -7.31 -3.52 1.59
CA ALA A 23 -7.30 -4.95 1.84
C ALA A 23 -8.71 -5.56 1.81
N ASN A 24 -8.75 -6.89 1.62
CA ASN A 24 -9.93 -7.76 1.54
C ASN A 24 -10.79 -7.57 0.28
N ASP A 25 -11.27 -6.36 0.02
CA ASP A 25 -12.13 -6.06 -1.13
C ASP A 25 -11.73 -4.72 -1.76
N HIS A 26 -11.57 -4.69 -3.09
CA HIS A 26 -11.14 -3.47 -3.78
C HIS A 26 -12.28 -2.48 -4.04
N ALA A 27 -13.54 -2.90 -3.97
CA ALA A 27 -14.73 -2.07 -4.17
C ALA A 27 -15.27 -1.51 -2.84
N CYS A 28 -15.24 -2.31 -1.77
CA CYS A 28 -15.67 -1.96 -0.41
C CYS A 28 -14.64 -2.48 0.62
N PRO A 29 -13.42 -1.90 0.67
CA PRO A 29 -12.40 -2.32 1.61
C PRO A 29 -12.84 -2.09 3.05
N THR A 30 -12.53 -3.05 3.93
CA THR A 30 -12.73 -2.89 5.38
C THR A 30 -11.57 -2.16 6.03
N ASP A 31 -10.39 -2.24 5.40
CA ASP A 31 -9.13 -1.72 5.93
C ASP A 31 -8.41 -0.93 4.83
N GLU A 32 -8.05 0.30 5.15
CA GLU A 32 -7.31 1.20 4.27
C GLU A 32 -6.07 1.75 5.01
N ILE A 33 -4.93 1.74 4.33
CA ILE A 33 -3.67 2.29 4.84
C ILE A 33 -3.15 3.29 3.81
N TYR A 34 -2.89 4.52 4.22
CA TYR A 34 -2.27 5.51 3.36
C TYR A 34 -0.77 5.60 3.63
N LEU A 35 0.02 5.34 2.61
CA LEU A 35 1.47 5.40 2.64
C LEU A 35 1.94 6.73 2.07
N GLU A 36 1.99 7.74 2.94
CA GLU A 36 2.68 8.99 2.66
C GLU A 36 4.18 8.76 2.42
N PRO A 37 4.91 9.70 1.76
CA PRO A 37 6.32 9.51 1.44
C PRO A 37 7.20 9.05 2.61
N SER A 38 7.04 9.65 3.79
CA SER A 38 7.81 9.31 4.99
C SER A 38 7.49 7.90 5.54
N VAL A 39 6.24 7.46 5.38
CA VAL A 39 5.78 6.12 5.76
C VAL A 39 6.36 5.08 4.80
N MET A 40 6.35 5.36 3.49
CA MET A 40 7.00 4.51 2.48
C MET A 40 8.50 4.32 2.76
N GLU A 41 9.21 5.40 3.11
CA GLU A 41 10.61 5.30 3.50
C GLU A 41 10.81 4.44 4.76
N ALA A 42 9.92 4.57 5.75
CA ALA A 42 9.97 3.76 6.96
C ALA A 42 9.71 2.27 6.67
N LEU A 43 8.75 1.98 5.79
CA LEU A 43 8.44 0.63 5.34
C LEU A 43 9.61 0.01 4.57
N ASP A 44 10.25 0.75 3.67
CA ASP A 44 11.43 0.25 2.95
C ASP A 44 12.62 0.01 3.90
N ARG A 45 12.84 0.88 4.89
CA ARG A 45 13.83 0.63 5.95
C ARG A 45 13.50 -0.63 6.75
N PHE A 46 12.22 -0.91 7.02
CA PHE A 46 11.79 -2.14 7.68
C PHE A 46 12.05 -3.37 6.80
N ARG A 47 11.63 -3.32 5.53
CA ARG A 47 11.88 -4.37 4.53
C ARG A 47 13.36 -4.77 4.47
N LYS A 48 14.26 -3.80 4.41
CA LYS A 48 15.72 -4.00 4.44
C LYS A 48 16.21 -4.71 5.72
N ARG A 49 15.64 -4.38 6.90
CA ARG A 49 15.98 -5.08 8.16
C ARG A 49 15.51 -6.53 8.18
N CYS A 50 14.45 -6.85 7.43
CA CYS A 50 13.95 -8.21 7.25
C CYS A 50 14.75 -9.03 6.22
N GLY A 51 15.74 -8.43 5.54
CA GLY A 51 16.54 -9.11 4.52
C GLY A 51 15.80 -9.33 3.19
N MET A 52 14.75 -8.56 2.93
CA MET A 52 13.97 -8.53 1.68
C MET A 52 14.40 -7.39 0.75
#